data_AF-A0A5J4PK98-F1
#
_entry.id   AF-A0A5J4PK98-F1
#
_cell.length_a   1.000
_cell.length_b   1.000
_cell.length_c   1.000
_cell.angle_alpha   90.00
_cell.angle_beta   90.00
_cell.angle_gamma   90.00
#
_symmetry.space_group_name_H-M   'P 1'
#
loop_
_entity.id
_entity.type
_entity.pdbx_description
1 polymer ?
#
loop_
_entity_poly.entity_id
_entity_poly.type
_entity_poly.pdbx_seq_one_letter_code
_entity_poly.pdbx_strand_id
1 'polypeptide(L)'
;PNHTIHQSVDFRKRTIFSGWDVFRSQFPLQTIINRQLVNDEINSLTTLAEQSGNEYLERWELFNAYTGCMVGNPGASILADAYVKGIRNYDVEKAYRYAVNHSLKLGTPDRGFFTHTSISNTLEYAYADWCIAQLAGQLGKQEDEKRFLERSKFYKNVFDTEKGCFRPKKADGTWVEWPEKGRLREGYGCTESNPYQQGWFVPHDIDGMVELMDGLEKTRIDLADFFNQMPEDMLWNDYYNHANEPVHHIPFLFNRLGQPWLTQKWTRFICTHAYKNEVAGIVGNEDCGQMS
;
A
#
# COMPACT_ATOMS: atom_id res chain seq x y z
N PRO A 1 0.17 15.99 -19.33
CA PRO A 1 1.64 15.90 -19.14
C PRO A 1 2.50 16.68 -20.17
N ASN A 2 2.22 16.56 -21.47
CA ASN A 2 3.01 17.18 -22.54
C ASN A 2 2.40 18.48 -23.10
N HIS A 3 1.41 19.03 -22.40
CA HIS A 3 0.66 20.25 -22.77
C HIS A 3 0.00 20.22 -24.16
N THR A 4 -0.22 19.03 -24.74
CA THR A 4 -0.96 18.85 -25.98
C THR A 4 -2.33 18.23 -25.73
N ILE A 5 -3.26 18.45 -26.66
CA ILE A 5 -4.61 17.88 -26.63
C ILE A 5 -4.57 16.49 -27.25
N HIS A 6 -4.99 15.48 -26.48
CA HIS A 6 -5.14 14.10 -26.95
C HIS A 6 -6.62 13.74 -27.00
N GLN A 7 -7.04 13.03 -28.03
CA GLN A 7 -8.38 12.47 -28.13
C GLN A 7 -8.34 10.98 -27.85
N SER A 8 -9.25 10.51 -26.98
CA SER A 8 -9.51 9.09 -26.76
C SER A 8 -10.91 8.77 -27.27
N VAL A 9 -11.04 7.73 -28.10
CA VAL A 9 -12.33 7.26 -28.62
C VAL A 9 -12.81 5.98 -27.92
N ASP A 10 -11.91 5.27 -27.24
CA ASP A 10 -12.18 3.91 -26.72
C ASP A 10 -12.50 3.87 -25.23
N PHE A 11 -12.13 4.91 -24.46
CA PHE A 11 -12.38 4.99 -23.02
C PHE A 11 -12.57 6.44 -22.56
N ARG A 12 -13.19 6.64 -21.39
CA ARG A 12 -13.34 7.98 -20.81
C ARG A 12 -12.12 8.31 -19.97
N LYS A 13 -11.36 9.35 -20.35
CA LYS A 13 -10.21 9.82 -19.57
C LYS A 13 -10.65 10.24 -18.16
N ARG A 14 -9.92 9.78 -17.16
CA ARG A 14 -10.08 10.09 -15.74
C ARG A 14 -8.89 10.90 -15.24
N THR A 15 -9.10 11.59 -14.13
CA THR A 15 -8.07 12.36 -13.42
C THR A 15 -8.41 12.39 -11.93
N ILE A 16 -7.42 12.72 -11.11
CA ILE A 16 -7.39 12.59 -9.66
C ILE A 16 -7.32 11.12 -9.27
N PHE A 17 -6.12 10.55 -9.37
CA PHE A 17 -5.80 9.23 -8.85
C PHE A 17 -4.93 9.37 -7.60
N SER A 18 -5.55 9.32 -6.43
CA SER A 18 -4.88 9.33 -5.13
C SER A 18 -4.37 7.92 -4.78
N GLY A 19 -3.44 7.42 -5.60
CA GLY A 19 -3.17 5.99 -5.70
C GLY A 19 -2.80 5.31 -4.39
N TRP A 20 -1.97 5.95 -3.57
CA TRP A 20 -1.51 5.42 -2.27
C TRP A 20 -2.65 5.12 -1.30
N ASP A 21 -3.75 5.85 -1.42
CA ASP A 21 -4.93 5.72 -0.58
C ASP A 21 -5.87 4.68 -1.20
N VAL A 22 -6.30 4.96 -2.42
CA VAL A 22 -7.48 4.33 -3.02
C VAL A 22 -7.26 2.86 -3.40
N PHE A 23 -6.02 2.37 -3.50
CA PHE A 23 -5.76 0.95 -3.78
C PHE A 23 -6.23 0.02 -2.65
N ARG A 24 -6.37 0.55 -1.43
CA ARG A 24 -6.60 -0.24 -0.20
C ARG A 24 -8.05 -0.68 -0.07
N SER A 25 -9.01 0.17 -0.43
CA SER A 25 -10.44 -0.16 -0.32
C SER A 25 -11.32 0.44 -1.44
N GLN A 26 -11.05 1.68 -1.87
CA GLN A 26 -11.87 2.38 -2.84
C GLN A 26 -11.86 1.68 -4.20
N PHE A 27 -10.69 1.42 -4.80
CA PHE A 27 -10.58 0.68 -6.07
C PHE A 27 -11.02 -0.76 -5.96
N PRO A 28 -10.66 -1.51 -4.90
CA PRO A 28 -11.24 -2.83 -4.64
C PRO A 28 -12.77 -2.82 -4.67
N LEU A 29 -13.43 -1.81 -4.08
CA LEU A 29 -14.88 -1.64 -4.18
C LEU A 29 -15.33 -1.36 -5.63
N GLN A 30 -14.65 -0.46 -6.34
CA GLN A 30 -14.98 -0.15 -7.75
C GLN A 30 -14.88 -1.38 -8.66
N THR A 31 -14.01 -2.35 -8.38
CA THR A 31 -13.99 -3.62 -9.15
C THR A 31 -15.28 -4.43 -9.05
N ILE A 32 -16.07 -4.18 -8.00
CA ILE A 32 -17.36 -4.84 -7.76
C ILE A 32 -18.49 -4.00 -8.36
N ILE A 33 -18.54 -2.71 -8.05
CA ILE A 33 -19.71 -1.87 -8.34
C ILE A 33 -19.59 -1.03 -9.62
N ASN A 34 -18.38 -0.81 -10.14
CA ASN A 34 -18.15 0.08 -11.27
C ASN A 34 -16.91 -0.32 -12.10
N ARG A 35 -16.98 -1.49 -12.72
CA ARG A 35 -15.89 -2.04 -13.54
C ARG A 35 -15.47 -1.16 -14.72
N GLN A 36 -16.39 -0.35 -15.25
CA GLN A 36 -16.07 0.59 -16.34
C GLN A 36 -15.13 1.68 -15.85
N LEU A 37 -15.35 2.25 -14.65
CA LEU A 37 -14.45 3.23 -14.07
C LEU A 37 -13.03 2.67 -13.89
N VAL A 38 -12.90 1.42 -13.46
CA VAL A 38 -11.58 0.77 -13.30
C VAL A 38 -10.86 0.64 -14.65
N ASN A 39 -11.55 0.20 -15.71
CA ASN A 39 -10.97 0.18 -17.06
C ASN A 39 -10.56 1.58 -17.55
N ASP A 40 -11.44 2.56 -17.36
CA ASP A 40 -11.20 3.96 -17.73
C ASP A 40 -9.95 4.52 -17.01
N GLU A 41 -9.78 4.23 -15.73
CA GLU A 41 -8.63 4.67 -14.94
C GLU A 41 -7.33 4.02 -15.42
N ILE A 42 -7.31 2.68 -15.59
CA ILE A 42 -6.10 1.98 -16.04
C ILE A 42 -5.66 2.48 -17.42
N ASN A 43 -6.59 2.70 -18.34
CA ASN A 43 -6.29 3.33 -19.62
C ASN A 43 -5.79 4.78 -19.45
N SER A 44 -6.35 5.53 -18.49
CA SER A 44 -5.94 6.91 -18.20
C SER A 44 -4.50 6.99 -17.71
N LEU A 45 -4.10 6.14 -16.76
CA LEU A 45 -2.73 6.03 -16.26
C LEU A 45 -1.77 5.50 -17.32
N THR A 46 -2.18 4.50 -18.10
CA THR A 46 -1.35 3.92 -19.17
C THR A 46 -1.07 4.93 -20.28
N THR A 47 -2.08 5.66 -20.73
CA THR A 47 -1.91 6.71 -21.75
C THR A 47 -1.18 7.94 -21.19
N LEU A 48 -1.33 8.25 -19.91
CA LEU A 48 -0.53 9.29 -19.24
C LEU A 48 0.96 8.92 -19.25
N ALA A 49 1.31 7.67 -18.95
CA ALA A 49 2.68 7.16 -18.99
C ALA A 49 3.30 7.21 -20.39
N GLU A 50 2.53 6.87 -21.42
CA GLU A 50 2.95 6.98 -22.81
C GLU A 50 3.14 8.45 -23.23
N GLN A 51 2.13 9.29 -23.02
CA GLN A 51 2.12 10.69 -23.49
C GLN A 51 3.11 11.60 -22.76
N SER A 52 3.45 11.27 -21.51
CA SER A 52 4.49 11.96 -20.75
C SER A 52 5.91 11.56 -21.16
N GLY A 53 6.07 10.41 -21.81
CA GLY A 53 7.39 9.81 -22.07
C GLY A 53 8.04 9.18 -20.83
N ASN A 54 7.38 9.20 -19.68
CA ASN A 54 7.89 8.59 -18.45
C ASN A 54 7.92 7.06 -18.54
N GLU A 55 6.97 6.46 -19.25
CA GLU A 55 6.82 5.02 -19.42
C GLU A 55 6.74 4.25 -18.08
N TYR A 56 6.13 4.84 -17.06
CA TYR A 56 5.75 4.17 -15.82
C TYR A 56 4.41 4.73 -15.32
N LEU A 57 3.61 3.89 -14.65
CA LEU A 57 2.32 4.31 -14.10
C LEU A 57 2.54 5.32 -12.98
N GLU A 58 1.81 6.43 -12.97
CA GLU A 58 1.92 7.40 -11.88
C GLU A 58 1.31 6.85 -10.59
N ARG A 59 1.93 7.14 -9.43
CA ARG A 59 1.37 6.77 -8.12
C ARG A 59 0.34 7.76 -7.60
N TRP A 60 0.47 9.03 -7.95
CA TRP A 60 -0.45 10.08 -7.56
C TRP A 60 -0.62 11.10 -8.70
N GLU A 61 -1.73 10.96 -9.42
CA GLU A 61 -2.01 11.77 -10.61
C GLU A 61 -2.98 12.91 -10.27
N LEU A 62 -2.66 14.11 -10.77
CA LEU A 62 -3.52 15.29 -10.63
C LEU A 62 -3.51 16.12 -11.92
N PHE A 63 -4.69 16.34 -12.51
CA PHE A 63 -4.88 17.12 -13.74
C PHE A 63 -3.95 16.71 -14.90
N ASN A 64 -3.82 15.42 -15.11
CA ASN A 64 -2.95 14.72 -16.05
C ASN A 64 -1.45 15.02 -15.85
N ALA A 65 -1.02 15.20 -14.59
CA ALA A 65 0.35 15.42 -14.20
C ALA A 65 0.83 14.42 -13.15
N TYR A 66 2.14 14.17 -13.16
CA TYR A 66 2.85 13.36 -12.18
C TYR A 66 3.16 14.25 -10.98
N THR A 67 2.58 13.98 -9.82
CA THR A 67 3.00 14.67 -8.58
C THR A 67 4.02 13.85 -7.80
N GLY A 68 4.01 12.53 -7.96
CA GLY A 68 4.83 11.63 -7.15
C GLY A 68 4.51 11.75 -5.66
N CYS A 69 3.30 12.14 -5.27
CA CYS A 69 2.92 12.15 -3.87
C CYS A 69 3.00 10.73 -3.28
N MET A 70 3.34 10.62 -2.00
CA MET A 70 3.39 9.37 -1.23
C MET A 70 4.37 8.31 -1.79
N VAL A 71 4.15 7.04 -1.46
CA VAL A 71 5.11 5.93 -1.66
C VAL A 71 4.48 4.74 -2.38
N GLY A 72 5.30 3.71 -2.67
CA GLY A 72 4.85 2.46 -3.29
C GLY A 72 4.48 2.59 -4.77
N ASN A 73 3.87 1.52 -5.29
CA ASN A 73 3.41 1.41 -6.68
C ASN A 73 1.93 0.94 -6.69
N PRO A 74 0.99 1.83 -6.33
CA PRO A 74 -0.43 1.51 -6.26
C PRO A 74 -1.03 1.16 -7.63
N GLY A 75 -0.46 1.70 -8.71
CA GLY A 75 -0.82 1.36 -10.08
C GLY A 75 -0.68 -0.14 -10.38
N ALA A 76 0.37 -0.79 -9.86
CA ALA A 76 0.53 -2.24 -9.98
C ALA A 76 -0.52 -3.04 -9.19
N SER A 77 -0.90 -2.57 -8.00
CA SER A 77 -1.92 -3.21 -7.17
C SER A 77 -3.29 -3.19 -7.85
N ILE A 78 -3.74 -2.02 -8.31
CA ILE A 78 -5.05 -1.90 -9.00
C ILE A 78 -5.06 -2.68 -10.32
N LEU A 79 -3.93 -2.74 -11.03
CA LEU A 79 -3.82 -3.47 -12.30
C LEU A 79 -3.93 -4.98 -12.06
N ALA A 80 -3.21 -5.50 -11.06
CA ALA A 80 -3.28 -6.92 -10.69
C ALA A 80 -4.69 -7.32 -10.23
N ASP A 81 -5.33 -6.49 -9.39
CA ASP A 81 -6.69 -6.74 -8.89
C ASP A 81 -7.74 -6.71 -10.00
N ALA A 82 -7.66 -5.72 -10.90
CA ALA A 82 -8.52 -5.64 -12.07
C ALA A 82 -8.35 -6.87 -12.96
N TYR A 83 -7.11 -7.25 -13.26
CA TYR A 83 -6.81 -8.36 -14.15
C TYR A 83 -7.35 -9.70 -13.61
N VAL A 84 -7.09 -10.03 -12.34
CA VAL A 84 -7.57 -11.30 -11.76
C VAL A 84 -9.10 -11.37 -11.69
N LYS A 85 -9.78 -10.22 -11.55
CA LYS A 85 -11.25 -10.12 -11.56
C LYS A 85 -11.87 -10.03 -12.97
N GLY A 86 -11.08 -10.16 -14.03
CA GLY A 86 -11.55 -10.16 -15.41
C GLY A 86 -11.87 -8.76 -15.98
N ILE A 87 -11.41 -7.70 -15.32
CA ILE A 87 -11.52 -6.31 -15.79
C ILE A 87 -10.26 -6.02 -16.61
N ARG A 88 -10.36 -6.16 -17.94
CA ARG A 88 -9.22 -6.21 -18.86
C ARG A 88 -9.40 -5.39 -20.14
N ASN A 89 -10.30 -4.41 -20.15
CA ASN A 89 -10.57 -3.58 -21.34
C ASN A 89 -9.56 -2.42 -21.44
N TYR A 90 -8.29 -2.77 -21.62
CA TYR A 90 -7.14 -1.88 -21.78
C TYR A 90 -5.99 -2.67 -22.43
N ASP A 91 -4.94 -1.98 -22.88
CA ASP A 91 -3.72 -2.63 -23.35
C ASP A 91 -2.95 -3.25 -22.17
N VAL A 92 -3.25 -4.53 -21.90
CA VAL A 92 -2.69 -5.29 -20.76
C VAL A 92 -1.16 -5.33 -20.81
N GLU A 93 -0.57 -5.58 -21.97
CA GLU A 93 0.89 -5.70 -22.13
C GLU A 93 1.58 -4.36 -21.87
N LYS A 94 1.01 -3.26 -22.38
CA LYS A 94 1.53 -1.91 -22.13
C LYS A 94 1.37 -1.50 -20.66
N ALA A 95 0.20 -1.73 -20.07
CA ALA A 95 -0.07 -1.43 -18.66
C ALA A 95 0.87 -2.23 -17.74
N TYR A 96 1.05 -3.53 -18.00
CA TYR A 96 1.98 -4.39 -17.28
C TYR A 96 3.42 -3.87 -17.39
N ARG A 97 3.88 -3.55 -18.59
CA ARG A 97 5.23 -2.99 -18.81
C ARG A 97 5.45 -1.72 -18.00
N TYR A 98 4.46 -0.83 -17.93
CA TYR A 98 4.57 0.41 -17.16
C TYR A 98 4.48 0.19 -15.64
N ALA A 99 3.77 -0.84 -15.17
CA ALA A 99 3.81 -1.26 -13.77
C ALA A 99 5.20 -1.80 -13.38
N VAL A 100 5.79 -2.65 -14.23
CA VAL A 100 7.17 -3.15 -14.07
C VAL A 100 8.17 -1.99 -14.08
N ASN A 101 8.07 -1.09 -15.06
CA ASN A 101 8.96 0.06 -15.17
C ASN A 101 8.90 0.96 -13.93
N HIS A 102 7.73 1.14 -13.31
CA HIS A 102 7.63 1.87 -12.05
C HIS A 102 8.50 1.20 -10.97
N SER A 103 8.28 -0.09 -10.70
CA SER A 103 9.05 -0.82 -9.68
C SER A 103 10.55 -0.86 -9.97
N LEU A 104 10.96 -0.91 -11.24
CA LEU A 104 12.39 -0.93 -11.60
C LEU A 104 13.07 0.45 -11.59
N LYS A 105 12.34 1.52 -11.93
CA LYS A 105 12.89 2.89 -11.96
C LYS A 105 12.83 3.57 -10.59
N LEU A 106 11.78 3.32 -9.81
CA LEU A 106 11.45 4.04 -8.58
C LEU A 106 11.37 3.15 -7.33
N GLY A 107 11.25 1.83 -7.52
CA GLY A 107 11.07 0.87 -6.45
C GLY A 107 12.36 0.48 -5.74
N THR A 108 12.29 -0.63 -4.99
CA THR A 108 13.38 -1.04 -4.09
C THR A 108 14.70 -1.19 -4.85
N PRO A 109 15.77 -0.50 -4.41
CA PRO A 109 17.08 -0.59 -5.06
C PRO A 109 17.68 -1.99 -4.89
N ASP A 110 18.72 -2.31 -5.67
CA ASP A 110 19.34 -3.65 -5.68
C ASP A 110 19.89 -4.10 -4.31
N ARG A 111 20.18 -3.17 -3.40
CA ARG A 111 20.54 -3.47 -2.01
C ARG A 111 19.38 -4.03 -1.16
N GLY A 112 18.17 -4.08 -1.71
CA GLY A 112 17.01 -4.72 -1.11
C GLY A 112 16.25 -3.90 -0.08
N PHE A 113 16.58 -2.62 0.14
CA PHE A 113 15.83 -1.71 1.02
C PHE A 113 16.07 -0.22 0.70
N PHE A 114 15.15 0.62 1.13
CA PHE A 114 15.25 2.09 1.04
C PHE A 114 15.98 2.70 2.25
N THR A 115 16.65 3.83 2.07
CA THR A 115 17.31 4.58 3.18
C THR A 115 16.49 5.78 3.65
N HIS A 116 15.71 6.40 2.76
CA HIS A 116 14.74 7.44 3.09
C HIS A 116 13.35 6.83 3.22
N THR A 117 12.58 7.22 4.26
CA THR A 117 11.27 6.60 4.61
C THR A 117 11.32 5.07 4.45
N SER A 118 12.41 4.51 5.00
CA SER A 118 12.93 3.16 4.75
C SER A 118 11.89 2.06 4.92
N ILE A 119 11.15 2.07 6.03
CA ILE A 119 10.15 1.07 6.37
C ILE A 119 8.98 1.18 5.39
N SER A 120 8.29 2.32 5.31
CA SER A 120 7.10 2.46 4.45
C SER A 120 7.40 2.12 2.99
N ASN A 121 8.49 2.65 2.42
CA ASN A 121 8.84 2.32 1.04
C ASN A 121 9.18 0.82 0.87
N THR A 122 10.01 0.24 1.75
CA THR A 122 10.43 -1.15 1.57
C THR A 122 9.24 -2.12 1.70
N LEU A 123 8.34 -1.89 2.65
CA LEU A 123 7.16 -2.74 2.87
C LEU A 123 6.15 -2.58 1.72
N GLU A 124 5.86 -1.36 1.29
CA GLU A 124 4.87 -1.13 0.23
C GLU A 124 5.35 -1.57 -1.16
N TYR A 125 6.64 -1.38 -1.48
CA TYR A 125 7.18 -1.93 -2.72
C TYR A 125 7.30 -3.46 -2.68
N ALA A 126 7.52 -4.07 -1.52
CA ALA A 126 7.46 -5.53 -1.41
C ALA A 126 6.04 -6.07 -1.75
N TYR A 127 5.00 -5.39 -1.30
CA TYR A 127 3.62 -5.71 -1.67
C TYR A 127 3.34 -5.45 -3.17
N ALA A 128 3.79 -4.31 -3.71
CA ALA A 128 3.59 -4.01 -5.12
C ALA A 128 4.35 -4.98 -6.04
N ASP A 129 5.56 -5.39 -5.66
CA ASP A 129 6.33 -6.40 -6.38
C ASP A 129 5.62 -7.76 -6.32
N TRP A 130 4.99 -8.13 -5.19
CA TRP A 130 4.11 -9.30 -5.16
C TRP A 130 2.94 -9.18 -6.15
N CYS A 131 2.29 -8.02 -6.26
CA CYS A 131 1.20 -7.78 -7.22
C CYS A 131 1.68 -7.96 -8.67
N ILE A 132 2.85 -7.40 -9.02
CA ILE A 132 3.47 -7.58 -10.33
C ILE A 132 3.74 -9.06 -10.59
N ALA A 133 4.26 -9.79 -9.60
CA ALA A 133 4.54 -11.21 -9.75
C ALA A 133 3.27 -12.04 -10.02
N GLN A 134 2.16 -11.75 -9.30
CA GLN A 134 0.88 -12.41 -9.55
C GLN A 134 0.39 -12.18 -10.99
N LEU A 135 0.51 -10.94 -11.47
CA LEU A 135 0.12 -10.60 -12.84
C LEU A 135 1.06 -11.24 -13.88
N ALA A 136 2.36 -11.22 -13.64
CA ALA A 136 3.37 -11.85 -14.49
C ALA A 136 3.10 -13.35 -14.69
N GLY A 137 2.77 -14.07 -13.62
CA GLY A 137 2.40 -15.49 -13.69
C GLY A 137 1.18 -15.73 -14.57
N GLN A 138 0.12 -14.92 -14.42
CA GLN A 138 -1.07 -15.04 -15.28
C GLN A 138 -0.80 -14.70 -16.76
N LEU A 139 0.20 -13.86 -17.03
CA LEU A 139 0.64 -13.50 -18.39
C LEU A 139 1.71 -14.46 -18.96
N GLY A 140 2.11 -15.49 -18.22
CA GLY A 140 3.16 -16.43 -18.66
C GLY A 140 4.58 -15.85 -18.66
N LYS A 141 4.81 -14.74 -17.94
CA LYS A 141 6.10 -14.04 -17.87
C LYS A 141 6.95 -14.58 -16.72
N GLN A 142 7.40 -15.82 -16.86
CA GLN A 142 8.02 -16.61 -15.78
C GLN A 142 9.27 -15.97 -15.15
N GLU A 143 10.13 -15.32 -15.94
CA GLU A 143 11.31 -14.64 -15.40
C GLU A 143 10.95 -13.44 -14.52
N ASP A 144 9.95 -12.66 -14.94
CA ASP A 144 9.45 -11.53 -14.14
C ASP A 144 8.73 -12.04 -12.89
N GLU A 145 7.90 -13.08 -13.01
CA GLU A 145 7.23 -13.70 -11.85
C GLU A 145 8.25 -14.11 -10.78
N LYS A 146 9.31 -14.83 -11.17
CA LYS A 146 10.38 -15.24 -10.25
C LYS A 146 11.07 -14.03 -9.62
N ARG A 147 11.48 -13.06 -10.45
CA ARG A 147 12.18 -11.85 -9.99
C ARG A 147 11.36 -11.09 -8.96
N PHE A 148 10.08 -10.85 -9.25
CA PHE A 148 9.23 -10.03 -8.40
C PHE A 148 8.71 -10.80 -7.17
N LEU A 149 8.59 -12.14 -7.22
CA LEU A 149 8.40 -12.95 -6.02
C LEU A 149 9.59 -12.85 -5.06
N GLU A 150 10.83 -12.88 -5.57
CA GLU A 150 12.02 -12.68 -4.74
C GLU A 150 12.01 -11.29 -4.08
N ARG A 151 11.78 -10.24 -4.88
CA ARG A 151 11.69 -8.86 -4.39
C ARG A 151 10.55 -8.65 -3.40
N SER A 152 9.44 -9.40 -3.52
CA SER A 152 8.35 -9.34 -2.55
C SER A 152 8.75 -9.76 -1.13
N LYS A 153 9.90 -10.43 -0.97
CA LYS A 153 10.43 -10.80 0.36
C LYS A 153 11.40 -9.78 0.94
N PHE A 154 11.64 -8.65 0.25
CA PHE A 154 12.58 -7.62 0.71
C PHE A 154 12.14 -6.90 1.99
N TYR A 155 10.89 -7.00 2.41
CA TYR A 155 10.46 -6.52 3.74
C TYR A 155 11.31 -7.13 4.87
N LYS A 156 11.78 -8.38 4.70
CA LYS A 156 12.66 -9.05 5.67
C LYS A 156 13.99 -8.30 5.89
N ASN A 157 14.44 -7.53 4.91
CA ASN A 157 15.73 -6.81 4.98
C ASN A 157 15.74 -5.66 5.98
N VAL A 158 14.57 -5.19 6.42
CA VAL A 158 14.43 -4.07 7.37
C VAL A 158 13.80 -4.50 8.69
N PHE A 159 13.75 -5.79 8.99
CA PHE A 159 13.33 -6.30 10.29
C PHE A 159 14.53 -6.47 11.23
N ASP A 160 14.50 -5.80 12.38
CA ASP A 160 15.52 -5.87 13.42
C ASP A 160 15.10 -6.91 14.47
N THR A 161 15.72 -8.09 14.44
CA THR A 161 15.41 -9.18 15.37
C THR A 161 15.78 -8.87 16.82
N GLU A 162 16.71 -7.94 17.06
CA GLU A 162 17.06 -7.52 18.43
C GLU A 162 15.95 -6.67 19.04
N LYS A 163 15.29 -5.84 18.22
CA LYS A 163 14.18 -4.97 18.65
C LYS A 163 12.80 -5.59 18.43
N GLY A 164 12.71 -6.67 17.67
CA GLY A 164 11.46 -7.36 17.33
C GLY A 164 10.52 -6.51 16.48
N CYS A 165 11.04 -5.58 15.68
CA CYS A 165 10.23 -4.71 14.83
C CYS A 165 10.97 -4.28 13.56
N PHE A 166 10.23 -3.70 12.62
CA PHE A 166 10.84 -3.04 11.48
C PHE A 166 11.59 -1.78 11.90
N ARG A 167 12.75 -1.53 11.30
CA ARG A 167 13.65 -0.42 11.66
C ARG A 167 14.34 0.16 10.41
N PRO A 168 14.51 1.49 10.31
CA PRO A 168 15.22 2.06 9.18
C PRO A 168 16.71 1.71 9.20
N LYS A 169 17.28 1.50 8.01
CA LYS A 169 18.71 1.31 7.78
C LYS A 169 19.35 2.51 7.11
N LYS A 170 20.60 2.79 7.46
CA LYS A 170 21.49 3.73 6.77
C LYS A 170 21.99 3.13 5.46
N ALA A 171 22.62 3.96 4.63
CA ALA A 171 23.14 3.53 3.33
C ALA A 171 24.22 2.44 3.41
N ASP A 172 24.95 2.38 4.51
CA ASP A 172 25.97 1.36 4.81
C ASP A 172 25.39 0.03 5.36
N GLY A 173 24.05 -0.06 5.49
CA GLY A 173 23.36 -1.24 6.01
C GLY A 173 23.25 -1.31 7.52
N THR A 174 23.86 -0.37 8.27
CA THR A 174 23.70 -0.29 9.72
C THR A 174 22.34 0.28 10.09
N TRP A 175 21.82 -0.08 11.26
CA TRP A 175 20.55 0.48 11.75
C TRP A 175 20.70 1.96 12.11
N VAL A 176 19.66 2.76 11.84
CA VAL A 176 19.56 4.12 12.39
C VAL A 176 19.45 4.03 13.91
N GLU A 177 20.01 4.99 14.66
CA GLU A 177 19.96 5.02 16.13
C GLU A 177 18.55 4.78 16.68
N TRP A 178 18.44 4.01 17.76
CA TRP A 178 17.16 3.66 18.36
C TRP A 178 16.60 4.86 19.14
N PRO A 179 15.41 5.39 18.79
CA PRO A 179 14.86 6.57 19.44
C PRO A 179 14.34 6.22 20.84
N GLU A 180 14.24 7.23 21.71
CA GLU A 180 13.68 7.07 23.07
C GLU A 180 12.25 6.50 23.05
N LYS A 181 11.41 7.00 22.13
CA LYS A 181 10.04 6.48 21.91
C LYS A 181 10.01 5.11 21.20
N GLY A 182 11.16 4.54 20.85
CA GLY A 182 11.28 3.27 20.14
C GLY A 182 10.41 3.21 18.88
N ARG A 183 9.67 2.11 18.71
CA ARG A 183 8.78 1.89 17.56
C ARG A 183 7.57 2.83 17.48
N LEU A 184 7.32 3.65 18.51
CA LEU A 184 6.26 4.68 18.50
C LEU A 184 6.77 6.03 17.99
N ARG A 185 8.04 6.15 17.60
CA ARG A 185 8.57 7.39 17.05
C ARG A 185 7.99 7.64 15.66
N GLU A 186 7.08 8.60 15.57
CA GLU A 186 6.57 9.16 14.31
C GLU A 186 7.71 9.50 13.33
N GLY A 187 7.55 9.11 12.07
CA GLY A 187 8.52 9.37 11.00
C GLY A 187 9.83 8.59 11.10
N TYR A 188 9.97 7.64 12.04
CA TYR A 188 11.17 6.82 12.17
C TYR A 188 11.27 5.75 11.09
N GLY A 189 11.63 6.19 9.87
CA GLY A 189 11.63 5.35 8.68
C GLY A 189 10.25 5.17 8.05
N CYS A 190 9.21 5.81 8.57
CA CYS A 190 7.84 5.69 8.08
C CYS A 190 7.33 6.99 7.45
N THR A 191 6.37 6.85 6.54
CA THR A 191 5.58 7.94 5.96
C THR A 191 4.31 8.09 6.80
N GLU A 192 4.10 9.26 7.40
CA GLU A 192 2.87 9.63 8.15
C GLU A 192 2.38 8.58 9.15
N SER A 193 3.35 7.93 9.79
CA SER A 193 3.12 6.87 10.77
C SER A 193 4.41 6.61 11.55
N ASN A 194 4.35 5.60 12.41
CA ASN A 194 5.50 5.05 13.13
C ASN A 194 5.72 3.55 12.80
N PRO A 195 6.85 2.94 13.21
CA PRO A 195 7.11 1.53 12.96
C PRO A 195 6.07 0.56 13.53
N TYR A 196 5.37 0.89 14.61
CA TYR A 196 4.31 0.03 15.14
C TYR A 196 3.09 -0.01 14.21
N GLN A 197 2.73 1.13 13.63
CA GLN A 197 1.64 1.23 12.65
C GLN A 197 2.03 0.58 11.31
N GLN A 198 3.13 1.03 10.71
CA GLN A 198 3.57 0.56 9.39
C GLN A 198 4.01 -0.91 9.41
N GLY A 199 4.51 -1.40 10.55
CA GLY A 199 5.07 -2.74 10.68
C GLY A 199 4.09 -3.87 10.39
N TRP A 200 2.79 -3.60 10.39
CA TRP A 200 1.76 -4.56 10.02
C TRP A 200 1.54 -4.68 8.50
N PHE A 201 2.20 -3.86 7.68
CA PHE A 201 1.99 -3.80 6.23
C PHE A 201 2.80 -4.88 5.47
N VAL A 202 2.44 -6.15 5.71
CA VAL A 202 2.94 -7.31 4.92
C VAL A 202 1.74 -8.17 4.47
N PRO A 203 0.74 -7.58 3.78
CA PRO A 203 -0.52 -8.27 3.50
C PRO A 203 -0.38 -9.46 2.53
N HIS A 204 0.67 -9.47 1.72
CA HIS A 204 0.97 -10.55 0.77
C HIS A 204 1.66 -11.77 1.41
N ASP A 205 2.15 -11.66 2.64
CA ASP A 205 2.95 -12.70 3.29
C ASP A 205 2.79 -12.68 4.82
N ILE A 206 1.56 -12.87 5.29
CA ILE A 206 1.21 -12.83 6.72
C ILE A 206 1.99 -13.89 7.51
N ASP A 207 2.16 -15.10 6.96
CA ASP A 207 2.90 -16.18 7.62
C ASP A 207 4.37 -15.80 7.80
N GLY A 208 5.01 -15.21 6.79
CA GLY A 208 6.37 -14.71 6.89
C GLY A 208 6.52 -13.54 7.87
N MET A 209 5.51 -12.66 7.99
CA MET A 209 5.47 -11.62 9.01
C MET A 209 5.39 -12.22 10.43
N VAL A 210 4.51 -13.20 10.64
CA VAL A 210 4.35 -13.92 11.92
C VAL A 210 5.65 -14.62 12.32
N GLU A 211 6.37 -15.21 11.38
CA GLU A 211 7.69 -15.82 11.62
C GLU A 211 8.70 -14.77 12.12
N LEU A 212 8.76 -13.59 11.49
CA LEU A 212 9.65 -12.50 11.94
C LEU A 212 9.28 -11.99 13.34
N MET A 213 7.99 -11.91 13.64
CA MET A 213 7.46 -11.43 14.93
C MET A 213 7.50 -12.50 16.03
N ASP A 214 8.36 -13.51 15.86
CA ASP A 214 8.64 -14.57 16.82
C ASP A 214 7.38 -15.42 17.16
N GLY A 215 6.63 -15.71 16.11
CA GLY A 215 5.54 -16.68 16.10
C GLY A 215 4.17 -16.11 16.41
N LEU A 216 3.17 -16.98 16.27
CA LEU A 216 1.74 -16.62 16.31
C LEU A 216 1.33 -15.98 17.64
N GLU A 217 1.76 -16.54 18.77
CA GLU A 217 1.33 -16.06 20.09
C GLU A 217 1.89 -14.66 20.41
N LYS A 218 3.16 -14.41 20.10
CA LYS A 218 3.75 -13.07 20.28
C LYS A 218 3.09 -12.05 19.34
N THR A 219 2.85 -12.43 18.09
CA THR A 219 2.14 -11.58 17.12
C THR A 219 0.73 -11.23 17.61
N ARG A 220 -0.02 -12.19 18.16
CA ARG A 220 -1.37 -11.96 18.72
C ARG A 220 -1.36 -11.02 19.91
N ILE A 221 -0.42 -11.19 20.83
CA ILE A 221 -0.27 -10.32 22.01
C ILE A 221 0.05 -8.90 21.57
N ASP A 222 1.00 -8.74 20.64
CA ASP A 222 1.41 -7.44 20.12
C ASP A 222 0.27 -6.74 19.37
N LEU A 223 -0.46 -7.47 18.52
CA LEU A 223 -1.61 -6.93 17.83
C LEU A 223 -2.73 -6.52 18.80
N ALA A 224 -2.99 -7.32 19.84
CA ALA A 224 -3.98 -6.97 20.85
C ALA A 224 -3.57 -5.71 21.65
N ASP A 225 -2.30 -5.59 22.02
CA ASP A 225 -1.76 -4.39 22.68
C ASP A 225 -1.91 -3.14 21.80
N PHE A 226 -1.59 -3.26 20.50
CA PHE A 226 -1.76 -2.18 19.53
C PHE A 226 -3.18 -1.58 19.54
N PHE A 227 -4.22 -2.41 19.58
CA PHE A 227 -5.59 -1.91 19.67
C PHE A 227 -6.01 -1.50 21.09
N ASN A 228 -5.49 -2.12 22.14
CA ASN A 228 -5.86 -1.78 23.52
C ASN A 228 -5.34 -0.40 23.95
N GLN A 229 -4.28 0.11 23.31
CA GLN A 229 -3.71 1.43 23.59
C GLN A 229 -4.30 2.56 22.72
N MET A 230 -5.17 2.23 21.77
CA MET A 230 -5.87 3.20 20.93
C MET A 230 -6.84 4.07 21.75
N PRO A 231 -6.85 5.40 21.58
CA PRO A 231 -7.79 6.28 22.26
C PRO A 231 -9.22 6.10 21.74
N GLU A 232 -10.21 6.34 22.60
CA GLU A 232 -11.64 6.17 22.26
C GLU A 232 -12.15 7.19 21.24
N ASP A 233 -11.56 8.40 21.20
CA ASP A 233 -11.94 9.45 20.25
C ASP A 233 -11.44 9.20 18.82
N MET A 234 -10.59 8.19 18.62
CA MET A 234 -10.01 7.79 17.33
C MET A 234 -9.23 8.90 16.61
N LEU A 235 -8.90 10.00 17.31
CA LEU A 235 -8.08 11.06 16.75
C LEU A 235 -6.62 10.58 16.58
N TRP A 236 -5.81 11.41 15.92
CA TRP A 236 -4.42 11.11 15.61
C TRP A 236 -3.65 10.59 16.83
N ASN A 237 -3.08 9.38 16.72
CA ASN A 237 -2.40 8.70 17.82
C ASN A 237 -1.25 7.78 17.34
N ASP A 238 -0.45 7.27 18.29
CA ASP A 238 0.73 6.45 18.01
C ASP A 238 0.41 4.93 17.82
N TYR A 239 -0.85 4.52 17.98
CA TYR A 239 -1.32 3.13 17.92
C TYR A 239 -2.22 2.93 16.70
N TYR A 240 -3.39 2.29 16.83
CA TYR A 240 -4.36 2.22 15.74
C TYR A 240 -4.91 3.62 15.42
N ASN A 241 -4.32 4.27 14.41
CA ASN A 241 -4.67 5.62 13.99
C ASN A 241 -5.56 5.59 12.74
N HIS A 242 -6.87 5.40 12.92
CA HIS A 242 -7.81 5.31 11.80
C HIS A 242 -7.92 6.60 10.97
N ALA A 243 -7.37 7.71 11.45
CA ALA A 243 -7.28 8.95 10.69
C ALA A 243 -6.28 8.88 9.51
N ASN A 244 -5.57 7.75 9.31
CA ASN A 244 -4.62 7.56 8.22
C ASN A 244 -4.53 6.11 7.72
N GLU A 245 -4.18 5.95 6.44
CA GLU A 245 -4.20 4.73 5.64
C GLU A 245 -3.35 3.54 6.09
N PRO A 246 -2.15 3.71 6.70
CA PRO A 246 -1.25 2.58 6.98
C PRO A 246 -1.86 1.49 7.86
N VAL A 247 -2.92 1.82 8.62
CA VAL A 247 -3.55 0.91 9.58
C VAL A 247 -4.87 0.32 9.10
N HIS A 248 -5.43 0.72 7.96
CA HIS A 248 -6.80 0.35 7.55
C HIS A 248 -7.03 -1.17 7.44
N HIS A 249 -6.01 -1.95 7.05
CA HIS A 249 -6.11 -3.40 6.91
C HIS A 249 -5.93 -4.17 8.23
N ILE A 250 -5.35 -3.54 9.26
CA ILE A 250 -4.89 -4.21 10.48
C ILE A 250 -6.01 -4.92 11.25
N PRO A 251 -7.25 -4.40 11.39
CA PRO A 251 -8.30 -5.09 12.16
C PRO A 251 -8.65 -6.46 11.56
N PHE A 252 -8.43 -6.64 10.25
CA PHE A 252 -8.70 -7.89 9.54
C PHE A 252 -7.58 -8.92 9.70
N LEU A 253 -6.41 -8.55 10.24
CA LEU A 253 -5.35 -9.51 10.56
C LEU A 253 -5.81 -10.50 11.62
N PHE A 254 -6.66 -10.11 12.57
CA PHE A 254 -7.20 -11.04 13.57
C PHE A 254 -7.94 -12.24 12.94
N ASN A 255 -8.61 -12.07 11.80
CA ASN A 255 -9.19 -13.21 11.08
C ASN A 255 -8.11 -14.20 10.62
N ARG A 256 -6.99 -13.70 10.10
CA ARG A 256 -5.86 -14.51 9.62
C ARG A 256 -5.07 -15.13 10.75
N LEU A 257 -5.07 -14.49 11.92
CA LEU A 257 -4.43 -14.97 13.13
C LEU A 257 -5.39 -15.77 14.03
N GLY A 258 -6.53 -16.24 13.54
CA GLY A 258 -7.43 -17.14 14.30
C GLY A 258 -8.12 -16.52 15.52
N GLN A 259 -8.28 -15.19 15.55
CA GLN A 259 -9.04 -14.46 16.57
C GLN A 259 -10.16 -13.60 15.94
N PRO A 260 -11.03 -14.15 15.07
CA PRO A 260 -11.98 -13.37 14.27
C PRO A 260 -12.97 -12.52 15.10
N TRP A 261 -13.25 -12.89 16.35
CA TRP A 261 -14.07 -12.08 17.26
C TRP A 261 -13.44 -10.71 17.56
N LEU A 262 -12.11 -10.59 17.49
CA LEU A 262 -11.43 -9.31 17.63
C LEU A 262 -11.55 -8.45 16.37
N THR A 263 -11.56 -9.03 15.17
CA THR A 263 -11.94 -8.27 13.97
C THR A 263 -13.34 -7.68 14.15
N GLN A 264 -14.32 -8.48 14.59
CA GLN A 264 -15.70 -8.03 14.79
C GLN A 264 -15.80 -6.92 15.85
N LYS A 265 -15.09 -7.05 16.97
CA LYS A 265 -15.04 -6.04 18.03
C LYS A 265 -14.49 -4.72 17.49
N TRP A 266 -13.31 -4.76 16.90
CA TRP A 266 -12.58 -3.54 16.54
C TRP A 266 -13.17 -2.83 15.34
N THR A 267 -13.63 -3.53 14.30
CA THR A 267 -14.30 -2.87 13.17
C THR A 267 -15.59 -2.17 13.60
N ARG A 268 -16.38 -2.79 14.51
CA ARG A 268 -17.57 -2.14 15.08
C ARG A 268 -17.24 -0.93 15.93
N PHE A 269 -16.18 -1.02 16.73
CA PHE A 269 -15.68 0.10 17.50
C PHE A 269 -15.29 1.27 16.58
N ILE A 270 -14.48 1.00 15.56
CA ILE A 270 -14.03 1.98 14.57
C ILE A 270 -15.23 2.64 13.89
N CYS A 271 -16.17 1.88 13.32
CA CYS A 271 -17.34 2.44 12.66
C CYS A 271 -18.20 3.33 13.57
N THR A 272 -18.20 3.07 14.88
CA THR A 272 -18.99 3.83 15.86
C THR A 272 -18.31 5.13 16.28
N HIS A 273 -16.98 5.14 16.39
CA HIS A 273 -16.23 6.26 16.96
C HIS A 273 -15.58 7.14 15.89
N ALA A 274 -15.20 6.56 14.75
CA ALA A 274 -14.50 7.28 13.68
C ALA A 274 -15.42 7.95 12.65
N TYR A 275 -16.71 7.57 12.62
CA TYR A 275 -17.67 8.04 11.62
C TYR A 275 -18.97 8.51 12.26
N LYS A 276 -19.42 9.71 11.87
CA LYS A 276 -20.66 10.33 12.36
C LYS A 276 -21.36 11.10 11.25
N ASN A 277 -22.67 11.22 11.33
CA ASN A 277 -23.47 12.03 10.42
C ASN A 277 -23.50 13.50 10.87
N GLU A 278 -22.32 14.13 10.90
CA GLU A 278 -22.13 15.54 11.29
C GLU A 278 -21.00 16.18 10.48
N VAL A 279 -20.84 17.51 10.56
CA VAL A 279 -19.84 18.25 9.78
C VAL A 279 -18.41 17.78 10.10
N ALA A 280 -18.11 17.51 11.37
CA ALA A 280 -16.84 16.92 11.82
C ALA A 280 -16.99 15.39 11.95
N GLY A 281 -17.58 14.77 10.93
CA GLY A 281 -18.03 13.38 10.97
C GLY A 281 -16.97 12.32 10.64
N ILE A 282 -15.76 12.72 10.27
CA ILE A 282 -14.63 11.83 9.97
C ILE A 282 -13.40 12.27 10.77
N VAL A 283 -12.57 11.30 11.15
CA VAL A 283 -11.41 11.53 12.04
C VAL A 283 -10.11 11.93 11.34
N GLY A 284 -10.09 11.86 10.00
CA GLY A 284 -8.94 12.19 9.16
C GLY A 284 -9.36 12.78 7.82
N ASN A 285 -8.41 12.91 6.91
CA ASN A 285 -8.71 13.26 5.53
C ASN A 285 -9.58 12.15 4.90
N GLU A 286 -10.41 12.50 3.91
CA GLU A 286 -11.30 11.52 3.26
C GLU A 286 -10.59 10.70 2.17
N ASP A 287 -9.53 11.30 1.61
CA ASP A 287 -8.62 10.73 0.63
C ASP A 287 -9.30 10.05 -0.57
N CYS A 288 -10.14 10.85 -1.23
CA CYS A 288 -10.74 10.57 -2.53
C CYS A 288 -11.60 9.31 -2.57
N GLY A 289 -12.34 9.04 -1.49
CA GLY A 289 -13.18 7.85 -1.34
C GLY A 289 -12.53 6.71 -0.57
N GLN A 290 -11.30 6.86 -0.08
CA GLN A 290 -10.62 5.78 0.66
C GLN A 290 -11.22 5.59 2.06
N MET A 291 -11.65 6.65 2.73
CA MET A 291 -12.28 6.53 4.05
C MET A 291 -13.76 6.12 3.99
N SER A 292 -14.44 6.34 2.86
CA SER A 292 -15.89 6.17 2.69
C SER A 292 -16.36 4.73 2.45
#